data_AF-A0A3D5SL06-F1
#
_entry.id   AF-A0A3D5SL06-F1
#
_cell.length_a   1.000
_cell.length_b   1.000
_cell.length_c   1.000
_cell.angle_alpha   90.00
_cell.angle_beta   90.00
_cell.angle_gamma   90.00
#
_symmetry.space_group_name_H-M   'P 1'
#
loop_
_entity.id
_entity.type
_entity.pdbx_description
1 polymer ?
#
loop_
_entity_poly.entity_id
_entity_poly.type
_entity_poly.pdbx_seq_one_letter_code
_entity_poly.pdbx_strand_id
1 'polypeptide(L)'
;MTIRECAKSCEGEESKIRNDWSLGEVFLAQYTYAYDLASNRTSELVATTTSTPNNVNELTSQSGRVNRTLTYDLNGSLINDGSTRTFEWDGANWLVAVNYTGTNDRSEFTYDGLSRCVKIVEKTRSRVTSTRKFVWCGMEQCEFRDANDAVTLRVYPQGQYASATPYF
;
A
#
# COMPACT_ATOMS: atom_id res chain seq x y z
N MET A 1 -21.69 31.74 -18.21
CA MET A 1 -22.10 33.15 -17.98
C MET A 1 -21.91 33.47 -16.50
N THR A 2 -21.69 34.74 -16.19
CA THR A 2 -20.75 35.26 -15.19
C THR A 2 -21.42 35.70 -13.86
N ILE A 3 -20.57 35.76 -12.82
CA ILE A 3 -20.59 36.36 -11.47
C ILE A 3 -21.49 37.61 -11.22
N ARG A 4 -21.96 37.73 -9.95
CA ARG A 4 -22.31 38.92 -9.09
C ARG A 4 -23.81 39.06 -8.83
N GLU A 5 -24.24 39.19 -7.57
CA GLU A 5 -24.24 40.48 -6.87
C GLU A 5 -23.93 40.43 -5.36
N CYS A 6 -23.48 41.59 -4.90
CA CYS A 6 -22.92 41.95 -3.62
C CYS A 6 -23.84 42.95 -2.92
N ALA A 7 -23.90 42.83 -1.58
CA ALA A 7 -24.21 43.85 -0.58
C ALA A 7 -25.62 44.46 -0.50
N LYS A 8 -26.23 44.29 0.68
CA LYS A 8 -26.60 45.44 1.51
C LYS A 8 -26.16 45.24 2.96
N SER A 9 -25.66 46.35 3.48
CA SER A 9 -24.97 46.58 4.74
C SER A 9 -25.93 47.13 5.81
N CYS A 10 -25.41 47.14 7.04
CA CYS A 10 -25.83 47.90 8.24
C CYS A 10 -26.92 47.26 9.11
N GLU A 11 -26.86 47.25 10.43
CA GLU A 11 -25.83 47.35 11.48
C GLU A 11 -26.64 47.10 12.78
N GLY A 12 -26.11 46.36 13.76
CA GLY A 12 -26.81 46.18 15.04
C GLY A 12 -26.44 44.91 15.80
N GLU A 13 -25.42 45.03 16.65
CA GLU A 13 -25.27 44.43 17.98
C GLU A 13 -25.80 43.00 18.24
N GLU A 14 -24.88 42.04 18.40
CA GLU A 14 -24.64 41.27 19.64
C GLU A 14 -23.77 40.03 19.38
N SER A 15 -22.77 39.83 20.25
CA SER A 15 -21.86 38.68 20.35
C SER A 15 -20.80 38.46 19.23
N LYS A 16 -19.59 38.95 19.48
CA LYS A 16 -18.34 38.33 19.01
C LYS A 16 -18.28 36.96 19.72
N ILE A 17 -18.16 35.78 19.10
CA ILE A 17 -17.22 35.31 18.07
C ILE A 17 -17.98 34.30 17.20
N ARG A 18 -17.95 34.50 15.87
CA ARG A 18 -18.46 33.53 14.88
C ARG A 18 -17.53 32.33 14.82
N ASN A 19 -18.02 31.16 15.22
CA ASN A 19 -17.44 29.88 14.78
C ASN A 19 -18.06 29.52 13.43
N ASP A 20 -17.67 30.25 12.39
CA ASP A 20 -17.90 29.82 11.01
C ASP A 20 -16.81 28.83 10.65
N TRP A 21 -17.13 27.55 10.83
CA TRP A 21 -16.42 26.43 10.25
C TRP A 21 -17.47 25.49 9.69
N SER A 22 -17.93 25.78 8.48
CA SER A 22 -18.52 24.80 7.59
C SER A 22 -17.46 23.74 7.26
N LEU A 23 -17.27 22.77 8.15
CA LEU A 23 -16.44 21.61 7.89
C LEU A 23 -17.32 20.52 7.32
N GLY A 24 -17.11 20.22 6.04
CA GLY A 24 -17.45 18.91 5.49
C GLY A 24 -16.95 17.81 6.43
N GLU A 25 -17.74 16.76 6.54
CA GLU A 25 -17.57 15.57 7.41
C GLU A 25 -16.27 15.54 8.22
N VAL A 26 -16.36 15.91 9.51
CA VAL A 26 -15.25 15.76 10.46
C VAL A 26 -15.05 14.27 10.72
N PHE A 27 -14.14 13.64 9.98
CA PHE A 27 -13.65 12.31 10.33
C PHE A 27 -12.67 12.45 11.49
N LEU A 28 -13.17 12.32 12.73
CA LEU A 28 -12.30 12.12 13.89
C LEU A 28 -11.61 10.76 13.74
N ALA A 29 -10.39 10.76 13.23
CA ALA A 29 -9.59 9.55 13.16
C ALA A 29 -9.10 9.22 14.58
N GLN A 30 -9.76 8.26 15.22
CA GLN A 30 -9.32 7.70 16.50
C GLN A 30 -8.14 6.76 16.26
N TYR A 31 -7.08 6.89 17.06
CA TYR A 31 -5.94 5.98 17.06
C TYR A 31 -5.65 5.54 18.48
N THR A 32 -5.87 4.26 18.77
CA THR A 32 -5.57 3.67 20.08
C THR A 32 -4.72 2.43 19.88
N TYR A 33 -3.64 2.30 20.65
CA TYR A 33 -2.76 1.14 20.64
C TYR A 33 -2.49 0.69 22.08
N ALA A 34 -2.40 -0.61 22.29
CA ALA A 34 -1.92 -1.19 23.54
C ALA A 34 -0.71 -2.09 23.28
N TYR A 35 0.16 -2.20 24.27
CA TYR A 35 1.40 -2.96 24.20
C TYR A 35 1.63 -3.78 25.47
N ASP A 36 2.32 -4.90 25.37
CA ASP A 36 2.84 -5.65 26.52
C ASP A 36 4.25 -5.18 26.94
N LEU A 37 4.84 -5.84 27.94
CA LEU A 37 6.19 -5.51 28.45
C LEU A 37 7.32 -5.78 27.45
N ALA A 38 7.09 -6.66 26.47
CA ALA A 38 8.03 -6.94 25.38
C ALA A 38 7.85 -5.96 24.20
N SER A 39 6.99 -4.95 24.35
CA SER A 39 6.61 -4.00 23.30
C SER A 39 5.87 -4.63 22.11
N ASN A 40 5.28 -5.81 22.33
CA ASN A 40 4.39 -6.44 21.37
C ASN A 40 3.06 -5.68 21.37
N ARG A 41 2.49 -5.43 20.18
CA ARG A 41 1.18 -4.80 20.08
C ARG A 41 0.13 -5.79 20.55
N THR A 42 -0.76 -5.39 21.47
CA THR A 42 -1.83 -6.25 22.02
C THR A 42 -3.22 -5.83 21.56
N SER A 43 -3.40 -4.58 21.13
CA SER A 43 -4.59 -4.14 20.42
C SER A 43 -4.31 -2.90 19.56
N GLU A 44 -5.13 -2.73 18.53
CA GLU A 44 -5.12 -1.56 17.66
C GLU A 44 -6.54 -1.15 17.32
N LEU A 45 -6.84 0.13 17.41
CA LEU A 45 -8.03 0.76 16.85
C LEU A 45 -7.57 1.91 15.97
N VAL A 46 -7.86 1.80 14.67
CA VAL A 46 -7.65 2.87 13.69
C VAL A 46 -9.00 3.25 13.09
N ALA A 47 -9.45 4.45 13.42
CA ALA A 47 -10.81 4.93 13.24
C ALA A 47 -11.83 3.93 13.82
N THR A 48 -12.51 3.16 12.95
CA THR A 48 -13.51 2.17 13.35
C THR A 48 -13.02 0.73 13.22
N THR A 49 -11.75 0.53 12.82
CA THR A 49 -11.18 -0.80 12.60
C THR A 49 -10.40 -1.25 13.83
N THR A 50 -10.89 -2.26 14.52
CA THR A 50 -10.16 -2.95 15.59
C THR A 50 -9.34 -4.08 14.98
N SER A 51 -8.07 -4.22 15.39
CA SER A 51 -7.20 -5.34 15.00
C SER A 51 -6.73 -6.12 16.23
N THR A 52 -6.74 -7.45 16.12
CA THR A 52 -6.35 -8.36 17.22
C THR A 52 -5.08 -9.12 16.84
N PRO A 53 -3.94 -8.80 17.45
CA PRO A 53 -2.71 -9.54 17.30
C PRO A 53 -2.70 -10.83 18.14
N ASN A 54 -1.91 -11.83 17.75
CA ASN A 54 -1.59 -13.00 18.57
C ASN A 54 -0.32 -12.79 19.42
N ASN A 55 0.13 -13.84 20.11
CA ASN A 55 1.30 -13.81 20.99
C ASN A 55 2.66 -13.70 20.27
N VAL A 56 2.67 -13.72 18.93
CA VAL A 56 3.87 -13.50 18.10
C VAL A 56 3.76 -12.25 17.23
N ASN A 57 2.86 -11.31 17.59
CA ASN A 57 2.59 -10.04 16.89
C ASN A 57 1.97 -10.13 15.50
N GLU A 58 1.42 -11.28 15.11
CA GLU A 58 0.68 -11.38 13.86
C GLU A 58 -0.74 -10.85 14.06
N LEU A 59 -1.19 -9.94 13.19
CA LEU A 59 -2.59 -9.52 13.16
C LEU A 59 -3.45 -10.68 12.65
N THR A 60 -4.27 -11.28 13.50
CA THR A 60 -5.06 -12.47 13.14
C THR A 60 -6.49 -12.14 12.75
N SER A 61 -7.03 -11.03 13.22
CA SER A 61 -8.36 -10.58 12.85
C SER A 61 -8.47 -9.06 12.85
N GLN A 62 -9.36 -8.55 12.00
CA GLN A 62 -9.83 -7.17 12.06
C GLN A 62 -11.35 -7.14 11.99
N SER A 63 -11.95 -6.19 12.70
CA SER A 63 -13.40 -5.94 12.70
C SER A 63 -13.70 -4.45 12.56
N GLY A 64 -14.84 -4.11 11.96
CA GLY A 64 -15.27 -2.72 11.77
C GLY A 64 -15.93 -2.55 10.41
N ARG A 65 -15.37 -1.68 9.57
CA ARG A 65 -15.86 -1.47 8.20
C ARG A 65 -15.81 -2.73 7.34
N VAL A 66 -14.75 -3.53 7.51
CA VAL A 66 -14.59 -4.83 6.87
C VAL A 66 -14.07 -5.79 7.93
N ASN A 67 -14.78 -6.90 8.09
CA ASN A 67 -14.33 -7.98 8.98
C ASN A 67 -13.46 -8.93 8.17
N ARG A 68 -12.28 -9.27 8.70
CA ARG A 68 -11.35 -10.18 8.04
C ARG A 68 -10.60 -11.02 9.06
N THR A 69 -10.30 -12.26 8.67
CA THR A 69 -9.43 -13.17 9.42
C THR A 69 -8.20 -13.41 8.57
N LEU A 70 -7.04 -13.04 9.10
CA LEU A 70 -5.76 -13.19 8.43
C LEU A 70 -5.13 -14.50 8.87
N THR A 71 -4.47 -15.18 7.95
CA THR A 71 -3.80 -16.46 8.23
C THR A 71 -2.37 -16.42 7.76
N TYR A 72 -1.48 -17.06 8.51
CA TYR A 72 -0.03 -17.08 8.29
C TYR A 72 0.44 -18.54 8.16
N ASP A 73 1.60 -18.73 7.53
CA ASP A 73 2.30 -20.01 7.58
C ASP A 73 3.07 -20.16 8.90
N LEU A 74 3.75 -21.30 9.07
CA LEU A 74 4.54 -21.60 10.26
C LEU A 74 5.75 -20.67 10.45
N ASN A 75 6.17 -19.96 9.42
CA ASN A 75 7.29 -19.03 9.45
C ASN A 75 6.84 -17.56 9.65
N GLY A 76 5.54 -17.35 9.89
CA GLY A 76 4.94 -16.04 10.12
C GLY A 76 4.70 -15.22 8.86
N SER A 77 4.74 -15.85 7.69
CA SER A 77 4.43 -15.19 6.42
C SER A 77 2.94 -15.24 6.14
N LEU A 78 2.35 -14.08 5.84
CA LEU A 78 0.91 -13.95 5.58
C LEU A 78 0.52 -14.79 4.36
N ILE A 79 -0.41 -15.74 4.51
CA ILE A 79 -0.96 -16.57 3.42
C ILE A 79 -2.25 -15.97 2.85
N ASN A 80 -3.09 -15.36 3.70
CA ASN A 80 -4.39 -14.82 3.31
C ASN A 80 -4.66 -13.54 4.09
N ASP A 81 -5.01 -12.46 3.40
CA ASP A 81 -5.35 -11.19 4.06
C ASP A 81 -6.78 -11.15 4.61
N GLY A 82 -7.53 -12.26 4.50
CA GLY A 82 -8.92 -12.37 4.91
C GLY A 82 -9.87 -11.55 4.05
N SER A 83 -9.43 -11.12 2.86
CA SER A 83 -10.17 -10.29 1.94
C SER A 83 -10.03 -10.80 0.51
N THR A 84 -9.22 -10.13 -0.32
CA THR A 84 -9.18 -10.37 -1.76
C THR A 84 -7.84 -10.90 -2.24
N ARG A 85 -6.92 -11.25 -1.33
CA ARG A 85 -5.57 -11.69 -1.70
C ARG A 85 -5.10 -12.90 -0.91
N THR A 86 -4.47 -13.83 -1.62
CA THR A 86 -3.61 -14.85 -1.03
C THR A 86 -2.18 -14.70 -1.52
N PHE A 87 -1.24 -15.21 -0.74
CA PHE A 87 0.19 -15.00 -0.93
C PHE A 87 0.92 -16.34 -0.91
N GLU A 88 1.92 -16.46 -1.77
CA GLU A 88 2.77 -17.64 -1.87
C GLU A 88 4.20 -17.24 -1.58
N TRP A 89 4.89 -18.06 -0.79
CA TRP A 89 6.25 -17.81 -0.33
C TRP A 89 7.14 -19.00 -0.72
N ASP A 90 8.41 -18.74 -1.02
CA ASP A 90 9.39 -19.79 -1.24
C ASP A 90 10.06 -20.26 0.06
N GLY A 91 10.95 -21.26 -0.06
CA GLY A 91 11.68 -21.81 1.09
C GLY A 91 12.69 -20.85 1.73
N ALA A 92 12.98 -19.70 1.09
CA ALA A 92 13.80 -18.63 1.65
C ALA A 92 12.95 -17.52 2.30
N ASN A 93 11.63 -17.73 2.40
CA ASN A 93 10.66 -16.79 2.91
C ASN A 93 10.54 -15.50 2.06
N TRP A 94 10.73 -15.61 0.74
CA TRP A 94 10.47 -14.52 -0.20
C TRP A 94 9.09 -14.68 -0.83
N LEU A 95 8.36 -13.55 -0.95
CA LEU A 95 7.04 -13.52 -1.57
C LEU A 95 7.18 -13.82 -3.08
N VAL A 96 6.72 -14.97 -3.54
CA VAL A 96 6.83 -15.36 -4.95
C VAL A 96 5.57 -15.11 -5.75
N ALA A 97 4.40 -15.04 -5.11
CA ALA A 97 3.17 -14.65 -5.80
C ALA A 97 2.12 -14.00 -4.90
N VAL A 98 1.29 -13.16 -5.50
CA VAL A 98 0.02 -12.67 -4.95
C VAL A 98 -1.09 -13.09 -5.91
N ASN A 99 -2.10 -13.81 -5.40
CA ASN A 99 -3.30 -14.16 -6.15
C ASN A 99 -4.44 -13.24 -5.71
N TYR A 100 -5.14 -12.64 -6.68
CA TYR A 100 -6.28 -11.77 -6.41
C TYR A 100 -7.58 -12.57 -6.57
N THR A 101 -8.30 -12.77 -5.47
CA THR A 101 -9.57 -13.49 -5.47
C THR A 101 -10.64 -12.62 -6.17
N GLY A 102 -11.51 -13.27 -6.96
CA GLY A 102 -12.58 -12.62 -7.71
C GLY A 102 -12.21 -12.18 -9.14
N THR A 103 -10.94 -11.82 -9.43
CA THR A 103 -10.52 -11.43 -10.79
C THR A 103 -9.68 -12.49 -11.51
N ASN A 104 -9.09 -13.45 -10.78
CA ASN A 104 -8.07 -14.37 -11.27
C ASN A 104 -6.84 -13.64 -11.83
N ASP A 105 -6.54 -12.46 -11.31
CA ASP A 105 -5.27 -11.79 -11.56
C ASP A 105 -4.19 -12.35 -10.63
N ARG A 106 -2.93 -12.26 -11.05
CA ARG A 106 -1.78 -12.75 -10.29
C ARG A 106 -0.54 -11.91 -10.57
N SER A 107 0.16 -11.53 -9.51
CA SER A 107 1.50 -10.94 -9.59
C SER A 107 2.53 -11.98 -9.17
N GLU A 108 3.59 -12.18 -9.94
CA GLU A 108 4.67 -13.12 -9.64
C GLU A 108 6.00 -12.38 -9.52
N PHE A 109 6.82 -12.79 -8.56
CA PHE A 109 8.08 -12.14 -8.23
C PHE A 109 9.23 -13.14 -8.40
N THR A 110 10.38 -12.66 -8.88
CA THR A 110 11.61 -13.44 -8.94
C THR A 110 12.74 -12.65 -8.29
N TYR A 111 13.60 -13.36 -7.56
CA TYR A 111 14.69 -12.77 -6.79
C TYR A 111 16.05 -13.27 -7.29
N ASP A 112 17.09 -12.49 -7.05
CA ASP A 112 18.47 -12.95 -7.15
C ASP A 112 18.97 -13.52 -5.81
N GLY A 113 20.18 -14.08 -5.81
CA GLY A 113 20.79 -14.67 -4.60
C GLY A 113 21.11 -13.67 -3.48
N LEU A 114 20.89 -12.37 -3.67
CA LEU A 114 21.04 -11.33 -2.66
C LEU A 114 19.68 -10.88 -2.09
N SER A 115 18.61 -11.65 -2.32
CA SER A 115 17.24 -11.32 -1.89
C SER A 115 16.66 -10.08 -2.56
N ARG A 116 17.13 -9.70 -3.75
CA ARG A 116 16.63 -8.52 -4.46
C ARG A 116 15.66 -8.95 -5.54
N CYS A 117 14.51 -8.29 -5.63
CA CYS A 117 13.55 -8.56 -6.71
C CYS A 117 14.15 -8.13 -8.05
N VAL A 118 14.21 -9.06 -9.01
CA VAL A 118 14.77 -8.85 -10.35
C VAL A 118 13.73 -8.94 -11.46
N LYS A 119 12.52 -9.45 -11.17
CA LYS A 119 11.43 -9.54 -12.15
C LYS A 119 10.07 -9.57 -11.46
N ILE A 120 9.13 -8.84 -12.04
CA ILE A 120 7.70 -8.92 -11.75
C ILE A 120 6.95 -9.29 -13.03
N VAL A 121 6.05 -10.26 -12.93
CA VAL A 121 5.13 -10.66 -14.02
C VAL A 121 3.70 -10.47 -13.54
N GLU A 122 2.92 -9.70 -14.29
CA GLU A 122 1.49 -9.54 -14.03
C GLU A 122 0.69 -10.43 -14.98
N LYS A 123 -0.34 -11.09 -14.46
CA LYS A 123 -1.22 -11.97 -15.21
C LYS A 123 -2.69 -11.65 -14.96
N THR A 124 -3.50 -11.83 -16.00
CA THR A 124 -4.96 -11.84 -15.92
C THR A 124 -5.48 -13.14 -16.51
N ARG A 125 -6.18 -13.95 -15.71
CA ARG A 125 -6.74 -15.24 -16.14
C ARG A 125 -5.70 -16.11 -16.87
N SER A 126 -4.50 -16.18 -16.30
CA SER A 126 -3.32 -16.91 -16.82
C SER A 126 -2.55 -16.25 -17.98
N ARG A 127 -3.05 -15.17 -18.60
CA ARG A 127 -2.31 -14.45 -19.64
C ARG A 127 -1.36 -13.43 -19.01
N VAL A 128 -0.09 -13.44 -19.39
CA VAL A 128 0.86 -12.37 -19.03
C VAL A 128 0.42 -11.06 -19.67
N THR A 129 0.19 -10.05 -18.84
CA THR A 129 -0.20 -8.69 -19.26
C THR A 129 0.96 -7.72 -19.16
N SER A 130 1.91 -7.98 -18.27
CA SER A 130 3.13 -7.18 -18.11
C SER A 130 4.29 -8.03 -17.62
N THR A 131 5.50 -7.70 -18.04
CA THR A 131 6.74 -8.20 -17.44
C THR A 131 7.67 -7.02 -17.29
N ARG A 132 8.20 -6.85 -16.09
CA ARG A 132 9.20 -5.84 -15.75
C ARG A 132 10.37 -6.52 -15.10
N LYS A 133 11.58 -6.23 -15.58
CA LYS A 133 12.83 -6.77 -15.03
C LYS A 133 13.68 -5.62 -14.48
N PHE A 134 14.49 -5.90 -13.48
CA PHE A 134 15.32 -4.91 -12.80
C PHE A 134 16.79 -5.30 -12.86
N VAL A 135 17.63 -4.30 -13.11
CA VAL A 135 19.08 -4.42 -13.00
C VAL A 135 19.52 -3.59 -11.81
N TRP A 136 20.33 -4.22 -10.96
CA TRP A 136 20.86 -3.60 -9.76
C TRP A 136 22.32 -3.22 -9.94
N CYS A 137 22.71 -2.01 -9.53
CA CYS A 137 24.11 -1.64 -9.29
C CYS A 137 24.30 -1.44 -7.80
N GLY A 138 25.06 -2.32 -7.16
CA GLY A 138 25.18 -2.31 -5.71
C GLY A 138 23.82 -2.51 -5.04
N MET A 139 23.34 -1.50 -4.31
CA MET A 139 22.09 -1.55 -3.54
C MET A 139 20.93 -0.80 -4.20
N GLU A 140 21.10 -0.32 -5.43
CA GLU A 140 20.09 0.50 -6.13
C GLU A 140 19.67 -0.15 -7.45
N GLN A 141 18.39 0.05 -7.83
CA GLN A 141 17.88 -0.34 -9.14
C GLN A 141 18.29 0.71 -10.17
N CYS A 142 19.16 0.32 -11.10
CA CYS A 142 19.70 1.22 -12.12
C CYS A 142 18.95 1.15 -13.45
N GLU A 143 18.41 -0.02 -13.80
CA GLU A 143 17.65 -0.16 -15.04
C GLU A 143 16.37 -0.94 -14.84
N PHE A 144 15.36 -0.54 -15.61
CA PHE A 144 14.08 -1.22 -15.71
C PHE A 144 13.93 -1.68 -17.15
N ARG A 145 13.63 -2.95 -17.34
CA ARG A 145 13.50 -3.55 -18.67
C ARG A 145 12.13 -4.17 -18.85
N ASP A 146 11.67 -4.22 -20.10
CA ASP A 146 10.43 -4.89 -20.45
C ASP A 146 10.62 -6.41 -20.63
N ALA A 147 9.61 -7.08 -21.17
CA ALA A 147 9.63 -8.52 -21.44
C ALA A 147 10.78 -8.94 -22.39
N ASN A 148 11.11 -8.08 -23.35
CA ASN A 148 12.11 -8.31 -24.41
C ASN A 148 13.51 -7.84 -24.02
N ASP A 149 13.72 -7.51 -22.75
CA ASP A 149 14.98 -6.94 -22.22
C ASP A 149 15.30 -5.54 -22.77
N ALA A 150 14.34 -4.85 -23.38
CA ALA A 150 14.53 -3.47 -23.78
C ALA A 150 14.50 -2.55 -22.55
N VAL A 151 15.48 -1.66 -22.44
CA VAL A 151 15.56 -0.71 -21.32
C VAL A 151 14.49 0.37 -21.47
N THR A 152 13.64 0.48 -20.46
CA THR A 152 12.52 1.44 -20.38
C THR A 152 12.81 2.60 -19.43
N LEU A 153 13.66 2.40 -18.43
CA LEU A 153 14.11 3.43 -17.51
C LEU A 153 15.57 3.17 -17.11
N ARG A 154 16.39 4.22 -17.07
CA ARG A 154 17.68 4.24 -16.40
C ARG A 154 17.64 5.24 -15.25
N VAL A 155 18.10 4.84 -14.08
CA VAL A 155 18.10 5.65 -12.86
C VAL A 155 19.55 5.93 -12.47
N TYR A 156 19.82 7.17 -12.11
CA TYR A 156 21.11 7.67 -11.66
C TYR A 156 20.91 8.49 -10.38
N PRO A 157 21.97 8.74 -9.57
CA PRO A 157 21.85 9.52 -8.35
C PRO A 157 21.30 10.95 -8.53
N GLN A 158 21.41 11.52 -9.74
CA GLN A 158 21.06 12.91 -10.05
C GLN A 158 20.01 13.02 -11.18
N GLY A 159 19.22 11.96 -11.39
CA GLY A 159 18.16 11.99 -12.41
C GLY A 159 17.90 10.64 -13.05
N GLN A 160 17.09 10.64 -14.10
CA GLN A 160 16.67 9.43 -14.79
C GLN A 160 16.49 9.68 -16.28
N TYR A 161 16.58 8.61 -17.06
CA TYR A 161 16.21 8.59 -18.47
C TYR A 161 15.06 7.61 -18.66
N ALA A 162 13.88 8.10 -19.00
CA ALA A 162 12.77 7.24 -19.44
C ALA A 162 12.93 7.01 -20.94
N SER A 163 13.32 5.79 -21.32
CA SER A 163 13.80 5.46 -22.67
C SER A 163 14.94 6.40 -23.10
N ALA A 164 14.65 7.39 -23.95
CA ALA A 164 15.62 8.38 -24.43
C ALA A 164 15.40 9.78 -23.85
N THR A 165 14.34 9.98 -23.07
CA THR A 165 13.97 11.29 -22.51
C THR A 165 14.63 11.50 -21.14
N PRO A 166 15.47 12.52 -20.98
CA PRO A 166 16.09 12.84 -19.70
C PRO A 166 15.16 13.59 -18.74
N TYR A 167 15.33 13.35 -17.43
CA TYR A 167 14.72 14.05 -16.32
C TYR A 167 15.77 14.27 -15.23
N PHE A 168 16.07 15.52 -14.89
CA PHE A 168 17.08 15.92 -13.92
C PHE A 168 16.48 16.89 -12.90
#